data_AF-A0A1G9LXM5-F1
#
_entry.id   AF-A0A1G9LXM5-F1
#
_cell.length_a   1.000
_cell.length_b   1.000
_cell.length_c   1.000
_cell.angle_alpha   90.00
_cell.angle_beta   90.00
_cell.angle_gamma   90.00
#
_symmetry.space_group_name_H-M   'P 1'
#
loop_
_entity.id
_entity.type
_entity.pdbx_description
1 polymer ?
#
loop_
_entity_poly.entity_id
_entity_poly.type
_entity_poly.pdbx_seq_one_letter_code
_entity_poly.pdbx_strand_id
1 'polypeptide(L)'
;MNEIKISLDSESYTSKPIGSEAAQISNRIAKNIEVLNCPASIYSFVLDVGHRGHAFSPATFLNGSRKIDNFDQMQLLVLDFDGGISHKDVFDRARRYDIPILFSYETFSSTEEDERFRVCFLNDIPISDPKAAKITKNLLRTIFSESDKHDSDISRMYYGGDQLLYFDQSIPTANIESLNRNMTVFLRDKYTGNYKREIKKFSMDNKVALNKTICWIFLCKKSTPKILV
;
A
#
# COMPACT_ATOMS: atom_id res chain seq x y z
N MET A 1 -14.42 -3.50 15.05
CA MET A 1 -13.53 -3.49 13.88
C MET A 1 -14.40 -3.19 12.68
N ASN A 2 -13.99 -2.26 11.82
CA ASN A 2 -14.73 -1.99 10.58
C ASN A 2 -14.47 -3.10 9.57
N GLU A 3 -15.41 -3.34 8.67
CA GLU A 3 -15.24 -4.28 7.56
C GLU A 3 -14.14 -3.79 6.61
N ILE A 4 -13.14 -4.63 6.38
CA ILE A 4 -12.10 -4.41 5.38
C ILE A 4 -12.52 -5.15 4.12
N LYS A 5 -12.51 -4.49 2.96
CA LYS A 5 -12.77 -5.16 1.68
C LYS A 5 -11.52 -5.16 0.81
N ILE A 6 -11.29 -6.29 0.17
CA ILE A 6 -10.15 -6.54 -0.72
C ILE A 6 -10.64 -7.39 -1.90
N SER A 7 -9.92 -7.35 -3.02
CA SER A 7 -10.20 -8.26 -4.12
C SER A 7 -9.21 -9.43 -4.09
N LEU A 8 -9.70 -10.65 -3.92
CA LEU A 8 -8.88 -11.86 -3.73
C LEU A 8 -9.12 -12.85 -4.87
N ASP A 9 -8.07 -13.47 -5.40
CA ASP A 9 -8.25 -14.51 -6.41
C ASP A 9 -8.74 -15.80 -5.77
N SER A 10 -9.72 -16.45 -6.41
CA SER A 10 -10.26 -17.73 -5.93
C SER A 10 -9.31 -18.89 -6.15
N GLU A 11 -8.32 -18.73 -7.03
CA GLU A 11 -7.31 -19.74 -7.35
C GLU A 11 -5.97 -19.40 -6.69
N SER A 12 -5.26 -20.46 -6.28
CA SER A 12 -3.91 -20.41 -5.74
C SER A 12 -2.88 -20.87 -6.76
N TYR A 13 -1.65 -20.40 -6.60
CA TYR A 13 -0.51 -20.80 -7.40
C TYR A 13 0.66 -21.19 -6.51
N THR A 14 1.47 -22.15 -6.96
CA THR A 14 2.71 -22.56 -6.26
C THR A 14 3.96 -21.96 -6.92
N SER A 15 3.78 -21.17 -7.97
CA SER A 15 4.83 -20.45 -8.68
C SER A 15 4.26 -19.20 -9.33
N LYS A 16 5.14 -18.30 -9.79
CA LYS A 16 4.72 -17.04 -10.39
C LYS A 16 3.90 -17.29 -11.68
N PRO A 17 2.66 -16.79 -11.77
CA PRO A 17 1.84 -16.94 -12.96
C PRO A 17 2.49 -16.30 -14.20
N ILE A 18 2.34 -16.94 -15.37
CA ILE A 18 2.93 -16.51 -16.64
C ILE A 18 1.89 -16.33 -17.75
N GLY A 19 2.16 -15.39 -18.66
CA GLY A 19 1.37 -15.20 -19.88
C GLY A 19 -0.12 -14.97 -19.63
N SER A 20 -0.96 -15.88 -20.14
CA SER A 20 -2.43 -15.79 -20.06
C SER A 20 -2.99 -15.90 -18.64
N GLU A 21 -2.27 -16.55 -17.72
CA GLU A 21 -2.71 -16.71 -16.33
C GLU A 21 -2.89 -15.36 -15.65
N ALA A 22 -1.96 -14.42 -15.87
CA ALA A 22 -2.05 -13.07 -15.32
C ALA A 22 -3.33 -12.33 -15.74
N ALA A 23 -3.77 -12.54 -17.00
CA ALA A 23 -5.01 -11.95 -17.49
C ALA A 23 -6.25 -12.63 -16.89
N GLN A 24 -6.22 -13.94 -16.69
CA GLN A 24 -7.30 -14.70 -16.04
C GLN A 24 -7.48 -14.27 -14.57
N ILE A 25 -6.37 -14.23 -13.81
CA ILE A 25 -6.35 -13.75 -12.42
C ILE A 25 -6.93 -12.33 -12.34
N SER A 26 -6.46 -11.43 -13.21
CA SER A 26 -6.93 -10.04 -13.23
C SER A 26 -8.45 -9.92 -13.47
N ASN A 27 -9.05 -10.83 -14.24
CA ASN A 27 -10.48 -10.86 -14.49
C ASN A 27 -11.29 -11.47 -13.33
N ARG A 28 -10.74 -12.46 -12.62
CA ARG A 28 -11.37 -13.09 -11.45
C ARG A 28 -11.37 -12.17 -10.24
N ILE A 29 -10.20 -11.62 -9.89
CA ILE A 29 -10.00 -10.70 -8.75
C ILE A 29 -10.99 -9.54 -8.79
N ALA A 30 -11.18 -8.94 -9.96
CA ALA A 30 -12.06 -7.79 -10.10
C ALA A 30 -13.54 -8.08 -9.73
N LYS A 31 -13.94 -9.35 -9.74
CA LYS A 31 -15.30 -9.82 -9.44
C LYS A 31 -15.42 -10.49 -8.07
N ASN A 32 -14.30 -10.77 -7.41
CA ASN A 32 -14.27 -11.51 -6.16
C ASN A 32 -13.80 -10.61 -5.01
N ILE A 33 -14.76 -10.03 -4.30
CA ILE A 33 -14.50 -9.16 -3.15
C ILE A 33 -14.65 -9.99 -1.88
N GLU A 34 -13.57 -10.07 -1.12
CA GLU A 34 -13.54 -10.70 0.20
C GLU A 34 -13.79 -9.62 1.27
N VAL A 35 -14.63 -9.93 2.26
CA VAL A 35 -14.94 -9.04 3.39
C VAL A 35 -14.30 -9.61 4.65
N LEU A 36 -13.30 -8.90 5.17
CA LEU A 36 -12.59 -9.26 6.40
C LEU A 36 -13.19 -8.46 7.55
N ASN A 37 -13.94 -9.13 8.42
CA ASN A 37 -14.72 -8.49 9.49
C ASN A 37 -14.30 -8.94 10.90
N CYS A 38 -13.36 -9.88 11.01
CA CYS A 38 -12.85 -10.35 12.29
C CYS A 38 -11.35 -10.74 12.19
N PRO A 39 -10.65 -10.87 13.34
CA PRO A 39 -9.26 -11.31 13.34
C PRO A 39 -9.01 -12.62 12.59
N ALA A 40 -9.95 -13.58 12.69
CA ALA A 40 -9.84 -14.87 12.02
C ALA A 40 -9.91 -14.75 10.49
N SER A 41 -10.81 -13.93 9.94
CA SER A 41 -10.89 -13.70 8.49
C SER A 41 -9.65 -12.97 7.96
N ILE A 42 -9.12 -12.01 8.74
CA ILE A 42 -7.88 -11.31 8.38
C ILE A 42 -6.71 -12.27 8.36
N TYR A 43 -6.58 -13.13 9.38
CA TYR A 43 -5.52 -14.13 9.42
C TYR A 43 -5.65 -15.16 8.28
N SER A 44 -6.88 -15.59 7.94
CA SER A 44 -7.11 -16.47 6.78
C SER A 44 -6.61 -15.81 5.49
N PHE A 45 -7.00 -14.55 5.24
CA PHE A 45 -6.51 -13.81 4.08
C PHE A 45 -4.98 -13.71 4.05
N VAL A 46 -4.35 -13.41 5.20
CA VAL A 46 -2.88 -13.32 5.32
C VAL A 46 -2.22 -14.66 4.97
N LEU A 47 -2.79 -15.79 5.39
CA LEU A 47 -2.32 -17.13 5.00
C LEU A 47 -2.55 -17.41 3.51
N ASP A 48 -3.70 -17.00 2.98
CA ASP A 48 -4.05 -17.22 1.58
C ASP A 48 -3.03 -16.53 0.66
N VAL A 49 -2.70 -15.26 0.92
CA VAL A 49 -1.75 -14.51 0.08
C VAL A 49 -0.30 -14.76 0.44
N GLY A 50 0.02 -14.97 1.72
CA GLY A 50 1.40 -15.07 2.20
C GLY A 50 1.99 -16.48 2.14
N HIS A 51 1.15 -17.52 2.11
CA HIS A 51 1.61 -18.90 2.17
C HIS A 51 0.95 -19.82 1.13
N ARG A 52 -0.32 -19.56 0.76
CA ARG A 52 -1.05 -20.39 -0.20
C ARG A 52 -1.05 -19.81 -1.60
N GLY A 53 -0.29 -18.74 -1.87
CA GLY A 53 -0.08 -18.24 -3.21
C GLY A 53 -1.30 -17.63 -3.91
N HIS A 54 -2.32 -17.19 -3.17
CA HIS A 54 -3.43 -16.46 -3.75
C HIS A 54 -3.00 -15.05 -4.17
N ALA A 55 -3.30 -14.68 -5.41
CA ALA A 55 -3.12 -13.31 -5.86
C ALA A 55 -4.25 -12.41 -5.30
N PHE A 56 -3.97 -11.13 -5.14
CA PHE A 56 -4.98 -10.18 -4.67
C PHE A 56 -4.74 -8.78 -5.24
N SER A 57 -5.75 -7.94 -5.18
CA SER A 57 -5.60 -6.49 -5.29
C SER A 57 -6.05 -5.86 -3.97
N PRO A 58 -5.27 -4.92 -3.39
CA PRO A 58 -5.65 -4.24 -2.17
C PRO A 58 -6.87 -3.34 -2.36
N ALA A 59 -7.17 -2.95 -3.60
CA ALA A 59 -8.34 -2.17 -3.97
C ALA A 59 -9.50 -3.09 -4.42
N THR A 60 -10.71 -2.57 -4.27
CA THR A 60 -11.93 -3.14 -4.83
C THR A 60 -12.42 -2.31 -6.00
N PHE A 61 -13.22 -2.93 -6.88
CA PHE A 61 -13.62 -2.34 -8.15
C PHE A 61 -15.12 -2.46 -8.41
N LEU A 62 -15.71 -1.37 -8.90
CA LEU A 62 -17.04 -1.35 -9.46
C LEU A 62 -17.06 -2.13 -10.79
N ASN A 63 -18.24 -2.63 -11.16
CA ASN A 63 -18.50 -3.25 -12.46
C ASN A 63 -17.63 -4.48 -12.80
N GLY A 64 -16.98 -5.10 -11.81
CA GLY A 64 -16.24 -6.35 -12.02
C GLY A 64 -15.00 -6.20 -12.91
N SER A 65 -14.42 -5.01 -13.03
CA SER A 65 -13.26 -4.76 -13.91
C SER A 65 -12.19 -3.92 -13.22
N ARG A 66 -10.98 -4.49 -13.10
CA ARG A 66 -9.78 -3.89 -12.49
C ARG A 66 -9.23 -2.75 -13.37
N LYS A 67 -9.81 -1.57 -13.19
CA LYS A 67 -9.38 -0.32 -13.83
C LYS A 67 -9.49 0.81 -12.81
N ILE A 68 -8.62 1.80 -12.92
CA ILE A 68 -8.65 2.98 -12.05
C ILE A 68 -9.99 3.73 -12.10
N ASP A 69 -10.64 3.76 -13.26
CA ASP A 69 -11.96 4.39 -13.45
C ASP A 69 -13.09 3.65 -12.70
N ASN A 70 -12.85 2.39 -12.35
CA ASN A 70 -13.76 1.56 -11.57
C ASN A 70 -13.31 1.44 -10.10
N PHE A 71 -12.31 2.19 -9.64
CA PHE A 71 -11.86 2.14 -8.25
C PHE A 71 -13.04 2.45 -7.30
N ASP A 72 -13.30 1.54 -6.35
CA ASP A 72 -14.32 1.73 -5.32
C ASP A 72 -13.68 2.22 -4.01
N GLN A 73 -12.79 1.39 -3.44
CA GLN A 73 -12.05 1.73 -2.23
C GLN A 73 -10.78 0.88 -2.08
N MET A 74 -9.89 1.32 -1.21
CA MET A 74 -8.71 0.58 -0.76
C MET A 74 -8.43 0.90 0.70
N GLN A 75 -8.11 -0.12 1.49
CA GLN A 75 -7.71 0.06 2.90
C GLN A 75 -6.35 -0.59 3.20
N LEU A 76 -6.02 -1.69 2.51
CA LEU A 76 -4.70 -2.28 2.57
C LEU A 76 -3.75 -1.51 1.64
N LEU A 77 -2.54 -1.23 2.10
CA LEU A 77 -1.46 -0.60 1.33
C LEU A 77 -0.33 -1.61 1.23
N VAL A 78 0.22 -1.78 0.04
CA VAL A 78 1.28 -2.77 -0.22
C VAL A 78 2.48 -2.07 -0.82
N LEU A 79 3.67 -2.44 -0.36
CA LEU A 79 4.95 -2.11 -0.98
C LEU A 79 5.64 -3.40 -1.44
N ASP A 80 6.02 -3.42 -2.73
CA ASP A 80 6.81 -4.48 -3.38
C ASP A 80 8.31 -4.17 -3.22
N PHE A 81 9.10 -5.10 -2.70
CA PHE A 81 10.56 -4.99 -2.61
C PHE A 81 11.19 -6.10 -3.46
N ASP A 82 11.81 -5.73 -4.58
CA ASP A 82 12.47 -6.65 -5.52
C ASP A 82 14.00 -6.63 -5.32
N GLY A 83 14.45 -6.64 -4.05
CA GLY A 83 15.86 -6.57 -3.66
C GLY A 83 16.34 -5.16 -3.28
N GLY A 84 17.64 -5.05 -2.96
CA GLY A 84 18.32 -3.77 -2.63
C GLY A 84 18.16 -3.28 -1.19
N ILE A 85 17.31 -3.93 -0.38
CA ILE A 85 17.17 -3.72 1.06
C ILE A 85 16.73 -5.03 1.73
N SER A 86 17.24 -5.32 2.93
CA SER A 86 16.78 -6.50 3.69
C SER A 86 15.41 -6.26 4.31
N HIS A 87 14.65 -7.34 4.51
CA HIS A 87 13.39 -7.34 5.25
C HIS A 87 13.56 -6.76 6.65
N LYS A 88 14.67 -7.13 7.32
CA LYS A 88 15.03 -6.61 8.64
C LYS A 88 15.20 -5.10 8.64
N ASP A 89 15.88 -4.52 7.66
CA ASP A 89 16.09 -3.06 7.58
C ASP A 89 14.78 -2.30 7.35
N VAL A 90 13.84 -2.89 6.58
CA VAL A 90 12.50 -2.34 6.41
C VAL A 90 11.74 -2.36 7.74
N PHE A 91 11.80 -3.45 8.50
CA PHE A 91 11.16 -3.58 9.82
C PHE A 91 11.75 -2.62 10.86
N ASP A 92 13.07 -2.52 10.95
CA ASP A 92 13.75 -1.61 11.87
C ASP A 92 13.41 -0.15 11.56
N ARG A 93 13.31 0.20 10.26
CA ARG A 93 12.87 1.53 9.83
C ARG A 93 11.41 1.79 10.15
N ALA A 94 10.52 0.83 9.89
CA ALA A 94 9.10 0.94 10.23
C ALA A 94 8.92 1.19 11.73
N ARG A 95 9.63 0.42 12.57
CA ARG A 95 9.65 0.59 14.03
C ARG A 95 10.18 1.96 14.45
N ARG A 96 11.30 2.40 13.86
CA ARG A 96 11.92 3.70 14.20
C ARG A 96 11.01 4.89 13.93
N TYR A 97 10.15 4.81 12.92
CA TYR A 97 9.25 5.90 12.53
C TYR A 97 7.78 5.61 12.83
N ASP A 98 7.48 4.70 13.77
CA ASP A 98 6.12 4.37 14.21
C ASP A 98 5.16 4.04 13.05
N ILE A 99 5.62 3.24 12.08
CA ILE A 99 4.83 2.80 10.93
C ILE A 99 4.37 1.36 11.20
N PRO A 100 3.08 1.13 11.47
CA PRO A 100 2.59 -0.20 11.82
C PRO A 100 2.52 -1.09 10.57
N ILE A 101 3.33 -2.15 10.56
CA ILE A 101 3.23 -3.22 9.58
C ILE A 101 2.14 -4.18 10.03
N LEU A 102 1.20 -4.53 9.15
CA LEU A 102 0.21 -5.57 9.44
C LEU A 102 0.79 -6.95 9.18
N PHE A 103 1.36 -7.18 8.00
CA PHE A 103 1.98 -8.44 7.63
C PHE A 103 2.99 -8.26 6.50
N SER A 104 3.83 -9.28 6.29
CA SER A 104 4.74 -9.36 5.15
C SER A 104 4.99 -10.80 4.75
N TYR A 105 5.31 -11.03 3.48
CA TYR A 105 5.56 -12.35 2.91
C TYR A 105 6.58 -12.29 1.78
N GLU A 106 7.26 -13.41 1.52
CA GLU A 106 8.18 -13.54 0.39
C GLU A 106 7.42 -13.68 -0.94
N THR A 107 8.01 -13.16 -2.01
CA THR A 107 7.51 -13.43 -3.35
C THR A 107 8.06 -14.76 -3.85
N PHE A 108 7.39 -15.42 -4.80
CA PHE A 108 7.89 -16.66 -5.45
C PHE A 108 9.28 -16.55 -6.10
N SER A 109 9.83 -15.34 -6.24
CA SER A 109 11.16 -15.09 -6.82
C SER A 109 12.22 -14.71 -5.79
N SER A 110 11.90 -14.79 -4.50
CA SER A 110 12.84 -14.54 -3.40
C SER A 110 13.89 -15.64 -3.33
N THR A 111 15.15 -15.28 -3.06
CA THR A 111 16.23 -16.23 -2.72
C THR A 111 17.01 -15.72 -1.52
N GLU A 112 17.87 -16.56 -0.92
CA GLU A 112 18.71 -16.14 0.22
C GLU A 112 19.66 -14.99 -0.13
N GLU A 113 20.13 -14.91 -1.38
CA GLU A 113 21.05 -13.87 -1.86
C GLU A 113 20.33 -12.59 -2.34
N ASP A 114 19.04 -12.69 -2.66
CA ASP A 114 18.22 -11.59 -3.18
C ASP A 114 16.82 -11.65 -2.56
N GLU A 115 16.71 -11.08 -1.35
CA GLU A 115 15.45 -11.03 -0.60
C GLU A 115 14.39 -10.24 -1.38
N ARG A 116 13.29 -10.91 -1.74
CA ARG A 116 12.15 -10.27 -2.41
C ARG A 116 10.88 -10.51 -1.65
N PHE A 117 10.28 -9.44 -1.15
CA PHE A 117 9.16 -9.53 -0.23
C PHE A 117 8.18 -8.39 -0.42
N ARG A 118 6.97 -8.57 0.09
CA ARG A 118 5.93 -7.55 0.13
C ARG A 118 5.59 -7.22 1.56
N VAL A 119 5.46 -5.93 1.85
CA VAL A 119 5.06 -5.44 3.17
C VAL A 119 3.70 -4.77 3.04
N CYS A 120 2.77 -5.17 3.90
CA CYS A 120 1.40 -4.75 3.89
C CYS A 120 1.08 -3.94 5.16
N PHE A 121 0.44 -2.78 4.96
CA PHE A 121 0.04 -1.83 5.98
C PHE A 121 -1.48 -1.65 5.92
N LEU A 122 -2.15 -1.51 7.05
CA LEU A 122 -3.60 -1.32 7.09
C LEU A 122 -3.94 0.13 7.42
N ASN A 123 -4.73 0.79 6.58
CA ASN A 123 -5.27 2.11 6.90
C ASN A 123 -6.48 1.99 7.84
N ASP A 124 -6.63 2.91 8.79
CA ASP A 124 -7.69 2.93 9.81
C ASP A 124 -9.10 2.98 9.21
N ILE A 125 -9.27 3.70 8.10
CA ILE A 125 -10.50 3.82 7.35
C ILE A 125 -10.32 3.43 5.88
N PRO A 126 -11.37 2.96 5.20
CA PRO A 126 -11.30 2.79 3.75
C PRO A 126 -11.11 4.12 3.02
N ILE A 127 -10.23 4.11 2.02
CA ILE A 127 -9.93 5.27 1.18
C ILE A 127 -10.68 5.12 -0.14
N SER A 128 -11.76 5.90 -0.32
CA SER A 128 -12.58 5.87 -1.55
C SER A 128 -12.16 6.91 -2.60
N ASP A 129 -11.34 7.90 -2.24
CA ASP A 129 -10.78 8.85 -3.21
C ASP A 129 -9.48 8.27 -3.82
N PRO A 130 -9.43 8.00 -5.14
CA PRO A 130 -8.25 7.40 -5.79
C PRO A 130 -6.97 8.24 -5.59
N LYS A 131 -7.11 9.58 -5.55
CA LYS A 131 -5.97 10.47 -5.38
C LYS A 131 -5.43 10.38 -3.95
N ALA A 132 -6.30 10.36 -2.94
CA ALA A 132 -5.92 10.13 -1.55
C ALA A 132 -5.23 8.78 -1.38
N ALA A 133 -5.78 7.70 -1.95
CA ALA A 133 -5.17 6.37 -1.93
C ALA A 133 -3.75 6.38 -2.49
N LYS A 134 -3.57 7.04 -3.65
CA LYS A 134 -2.25 7.20 -4.28
C LYS A 134 -1.29 8.02 -3.41
N ILE A 135 -1.75 9.11 -2.79
CA ILE A 135 -0.94 9.93 -1.88
C ILE A 135 -0.50 9.11 -0.68
N THR A 136 -1.42 8.38 -0.04
CA THR A 136 -1.11 7.56 1.14
C THR A 136 -0.06 6.50 0.82
N LYS A 137 -0.18 5.82 -0.33
CA LYS A 137 0.84 4.89 -0.81
C LYS A 137 2.19 5.60 -1.06
N ASN A 138 2.16 6.80 -1.64
CA ASN A 138 3.37 7.58 -1.87
C ASN A 138 4.05 8.09 -0.59
N LEU A 139 3.31 8.31 0.51
CA LEU A 139 3.90 8.59 1.83
C LEU A 139 4.80 7.43 2.26
N LEU A 140 4.27 6.20 2.21
CA LEU A 140 5.03 4.99 2.53
C LEU A 140 6.24 4.83 1.60
N ARG A 141 6.07 5.01 0.29
CA ARG A 141 7.18 4.94 -0.69
C ARG A 141 8.25 6.00 -0.47
N THR A 142 7.91 7.15 0.10
CA THR A 142 8.90 8.18 0.44
C THR A 142 9.79 7.72 1.59
N ILE A 143 9.22 7.00 2.56
CA ILE A 143 9.94 6.43 3.70
C ILE A 143 10.73 5.18 3.29
N PHE A 144 10.15 4.37 2.40
CA PHE A 144 10.73 3.14 1.86
C PHE A 144 11.04 3.32 0.37
N SER A 145 11.99 4.20 0.08
CA SER A 145 12.41 4.57 -1.27
C SER A 145 12.98 3.43 -2.13
N GLU A 146 13.33 2.32 -1.47
CA GLU A 146 13.86 1.08 -2.02
C GLU A 146 12.76 0.15 -2.58
N SER A 147 11.48 0.43 -2.29
CA SER A 147 10.34 -0.27 -2.91
C SER A 147 10.28 -0.02 -4.42
N ASP A 148 9.65 -0.96 -5.16
CA ASP A 148 9.53 -0.91 -6.61
C ASP A 148 8.97 0.45 -7.07
N LYS A 149 9.73 1.09 -7.97
CA LYS A 149 9.37 2.39 -8.52
C LYS A 149 8.12 2.34 -9.38
N HIS A 150 7.83 1.18 -9.97
CA HIS A 150 6.66 0.93 -10.80
C HIS A 150 5.40 0.61 -9.98
N ASP A 151 5.52 0.48 -8.66
CA ASP A 151 4.41 0.19 -7.76
C ASP A 151 3.63 1.45 -7.33
N SER A 152 3.26 2.31 -8.28
CA SER A 152 2.46 3.53 -8.01
C SER A 152 0.98 3.41 -8.39
N ASP A 153 0.62 2.31 -9.04
CA ASP A 153 -0.75 2.01 -9.45
C ASP A 153 -1.52 1.44 -8.25
N ILE A 154 -2.64 2.08 -7.90
CA ILE A 154 -3.52 1.64 -6.82
C ILE A 154 -4.50 0.55 -7.27
N SER A 155 -4.61 0.32 -8.59
CA SER A 155 -5.35 -0.80 -9.17
C SER A 155 -4.46 -2.04 -9.37
N ARG A 156 -3.21 -2.01 -8.90
CA ARG A 156 -2.25 -3.10 -9.06
C ARG A 156 -2.77 -4.38 -8.38
N MET A 157 -2.43 -5.49 -9.01
CA MET A 157 -2.59 -6.84 -8.48
C MET A 157 -1.21 -7.33 -8.04
N TYR A 158 -1.17 -8.00 -6.91
CA TYR A 158 0.03 -8.63 -6.36
C TYR A 158 -0.18 -10.14 -6.38
N TYR A 159 0.85 -10.87 -6.79
CA TYR A 159 0.86 -12.31 -6.63
C TYR A 159 1.09 -12.66 -5.16
N GLY A 160 0.52 -13.78 -4.72
CA GLY A 160 0.85 -14.35 -3.42
C GLY A 160 2.29 -14.87 -3.38
N GLY A 161 2.61 -15.50 -2.25
CA GLY A 161 3.84 -16.23 -2.02
C GLY A 161 3.59 -17.52 -1.25
N ASP A 162 4.68 -18.19 -0.91
CA ASP A 162 4.72 -19.46 -0.20
C ASP A 162 5.29 -19.33 1.23
N GLN A 163 5.81 -18.17 1.61
CA GLN A 163 6.39 -17.94 2.94
C GLN A 163 5.89 -16.64 3.58
N LEU A 164 5.11 -16.78 4.65
CA LEU A 164 4.71 -15.68 5.51
C LEU A 164 5.87 -15.32 6.45
N LEU A 165 6.33 -14.06 6.41
CA LEU A 165 7.45 -13.57 7.21
C LEU A 165 7.02 -12.97 8.54
N TYR A 166 5.85 -12.32 8.56
CA TYR A 166 5.37 -11.60 9.73
C TYR A 166 3.86 -11.38 9.66
N PHE A 167 3.19 -11.42 10.81
CA PHE A 167 1.81 -10.98 10.99
C PHE A 167 1.63 -10.43 12.41
N ASP A 168 1.06 -9.23 12.53
CA ASP A 168 0.71 -8.61 13.81
C ASP A 168 -0.75 -8.93 14.19
N GLN A 169 -0.92 -9.76 15.22
CA GLN A 169 -2.23 -10.18 15.73
C GLN A 169 -3.02 -9.05 16.40
N SER A 170 -2.38 -7.94 16.76
CA SER A 170 -3.08 -6.75 17.27
C SER A 170 -3.81 -5.99 16.16
N ILE A 171 -3.53 -6.31 14.89
CA ILE A 171 -4.12 -5.72 13.69
C ILE A 171 -3.96 -4.19 13.73
N PRO A 172 -2.71 -3.72 13.80
CA PRO A 172 -2.44 -2.30 13.95
C PRO A 172 -2.84 -1.56 12.67
N THR A 173 -3.33 -0.33 12.85
CA THR A 173 -3.73 0.54 11.74
C THR A 173 -2.87 1.79 11.72
N ALA A 174 -2.54 2.25 10.52
CA ALA A 174 -2.02 3.58 10.27
C ALA A 174 -3.17 4.50 9.86
N ASN A 175 -3.03 5.79 10.10
CA ASN A 175 -3.90 6.79 9.48
C ASN A 175 -3.04 7.76 8.66
N ILE A 176 -3.67 8.44 7.72
CA ILE A 176 -2.95 9.28 6.77
C ILE A 176 -2.20 10.42 7.47
N GLU A 177 -2.74 10.97 8.56
CA GLU A 177 -2.10 12.04 9.32
C GLU A 177 -0.84 11.57 10.04
N SER A 178 -0.90 10.39 10.68
CA SER A 178 0.25 9.79 11.37
C SER A 178 1.34 9.42 10.37
N LEU A 179 1.00 8.81 9.23
CA LEU A 179 1.96 8.53 8.15
C LEU A 179 2.64 9.79 7.64
N ASN A 180 1.89 10.88 7.46
CA ASN A 180 2.45 12.15 7.02
C ASN A 180 3.39 12.79 8.07
N ARG A 181 3.02 12.76 9.35
CA ARG A 181 3.90 13.19 10.44
C ARG A 181 5.17 12.35 10.48
N ASN A 182 5.05 11.04 10.37
CA ASN A 182 6.17 10.10 10.44
C ASN A 182 7.10 10.24 9.22
N MET A 183 6.56 10.46 8.02
CA MET A 183 7.34 10.83 6.83
C MET A 183 8.12 12.13 7.05
N THR A 184 7.51 13.14 7.69
CA THR A 184 8.17 14.42 7.97
C THR A 184 9.36 14.24 8.93
N VAL A 185 9.21 13.38 9.95
CA VAL A 185 10.31 13.01 10.86
C VAL A 185 11.40 12.27 10.10
N PHE A 186 11.05 11.27 9.28
CA PHE A 186 11.99 10.54 8.43
C PHE A 186 12.80 11.47 7.52
N LEU A 187 12.14 12.39 6.81
CA LEU A 187 12.82 13.33 5.92
C LEU A 187 13.75 14.28 6.69
N ARG A 188 13.37 14.68 7.90
CA ARG A 188 14.19 15.51 8.79
C ARG A 188 15.47 14.80 9.20
N ASP A 189 15.36 13.53 9.59
CA ASP A 189 16.48 12.68 9.99
C ASP A 189 17.41 12.38 8.79
N LYS A 190 16.83 12.10 7.61
CA LYS A 190 17.60 11.70 6.42
C LYS A 190 18.31 12.86 5.71
N TYR A 191 17.70 14.04 5.66
CA TYR A 191 18.16 15.16 4.82
C TYR A 191 18.49 16.43 5.61
N THR A 192 18.96 16.32 6.86
CA THR A 192 19.34 17.42 7.78
C THR A 192 19.45 18.81 7.13
N GLY A 193 18.56 19.74 7.49
CA GLY A 193 18.49 21.10 6.93
C GLY A 193 17.79 21.24 5.56
N ASN A 194 17.83 20.21 4.71
CA ASN A 194 17.20 20.18 3.38
C ASN A 194 15.84 19.49 3.34
N TYR A 195 15.37 18.91 4.44
CA TYR A 195 14.10 18.18 4.50
C TYR A 195 12.88 18.99 3.99
N LYS A 196 12.87 20.31 4.19
CA LYS A 196 11.81 21.19 3.67
C LYS A 196 11.74 21.18 2.13
N ARG A 197 12.87 20.99 1.45
CA ARG A 197 12.93 20.85 -0.01
C ARG A 197 12.27 19.55 -0.45
N GLU A 198 12.55 18.45 0.24
CA GLU A 198 11.95 17.14 -0.05
C GLU A 198 10.44 17.12 0.23
N ILE A 199 9.98 17.79 1.29
CA ILE A 199 8.55 18.02 1.55
C ILE A 199 7.89 18.80 0.41
N LYS A 200 8.53 19.89 -0.07
CA LYS A 200 8.03 20.66 -1.22
C LYS A 200 8.00 19.80 -2.49
N LYS A 201 9.01 18.97 -2.73
CA LYS A 201 9.05 18.05 -3.86
C LYS A 201 7.87 17.08 -3.81
N PHE A 202 7.65 16.42 -2.67
CA PHE A 202 6.50 15.56 -2.44
C PHE A 202 5.17 16.29 -2.73
N SER A 203 5.04 17.57 -2.33
CA SER A 203 3.88 18.44 -2.62
C SER A 203 3.56 18.55 -4.09
N MET A 204 4.59 18.87 -4.86
CA MET A 204 4.48 19.14 -6.28
C MET A 204 4.16 17.84 -7.03
N ASP A 205 4.88 16.77 -6.69
CA ASP A 205 4.71 15.45 -7.32
C ASP A 205 3.30 14.88 -7.07
N ASN A 206 2.72 15.14 -5.90
CA ASN A 206 1.40 14.61 -5.50
C ASN A 206 0.25 15.62 -5.64
N LYS A 207 0.52 16.86 -6.05
CA LYS A 207 -0.47 17.94 -6.16
C LYS A 207 -1.29 18.14 -4.87
N VAL A 208 -0.60 18.17 -3.73
CA VAL A 208 -1.15 18.45 -2.39
C VAL A 208 -0.71 19.85 -1.96
N ALA A 209 -1.55 20.58 -1.20
CA ALA A 209 -1.24 21.94 -0.74
C ALA A 209 -0.54 21.94 0.63
N LEU A 210 0.54 22.70 0.75
CA LEU A 210 1.24 22.96 2.01
C LEU A 210 0.54 24.08 2.80
N ASN A 211 0.34 23.90 4.11
CA ASN A 211 -0.04 25.01 4.99
C ASN A 211 1.21 25.73 5.58
N LYS A 212 0.99 26.93 6.15
CA LYS A 212 2.07 27.81 6.68
C LYS A 212 2.90 27.19 7.82
N THR A 213 2.42 26.11 8.44
CA THR A 213 3.06 25.44 9.59
C THR A 213 3.75 24.13 9.21
N ILE A 214 3.86 23.79 7.91
CA ILE A 214 4.38 22.48 7.44
C ILE A 214 3.51 21.31 7.95
N CYS A 215 2.24 21.56 8.26
CA CYS A 215 1.22 20.52 8.35
C CYS A 215 0.40 20.55 7.07
N TRP A 216 -0.04 19.40 6.58
CA TRP A 216 -0.78 19.36 5.31
C TRP A 216 -2.26 19.48 5.58
N ILE A 217 -3.00 20.12 4.67
CA ILE A 217 -4.44 19.91 4.54
C ILE A 217 -4.63 19.21 3.19
N PHE A 218 -5.34 18.07 3.19
CA PHE A 218 -5.84 17.44 1.97
C PHE A 218 -6.95 18.31 1.36
N LEU A 219 -6.62 19.53 0.91
CA LEU A 219 -7.52 20.33 0.09
C LEU A 219 -7.16 20.09 -1.36
N CYS A 220 -7.99 19.28 -2.02
CA CYS A 220 -8.09 19.29 -3.46
C CYS A 220 -8.34 20.75 -3.88
N LYS A 221 -7.53 21.30 -4.79
CA LYS A 221 -7.86 22.57 -5.46
C LYS A 221 -9.20 22.36 -6.16
N LYS A 222 -10.31 22.70 -5.50
CA LYS A 222 -11.51 23.08 -6.23
C LYS A 222 -11.10 24.30 -7.06
N SER A 223 -11.46 24.20 -8.33
CA SER A 223 -11.55 25.28 -9.31
C SER A 223 -11.51 26.67 -8.69
N THR A 224 -10.57 27.48 -9.18
CA THR A 224 -10.54 28.95 -9.14
C THR A 224 -11.70 29.64 -8.42
N PRO A 225 -11.45 30.48 -7.40
CA PRO A 225 -12.45 31.45 -6.99
C PRO A 225 -12.58 32.48 -8.12
N LYS A 226 -13.68 32.43 -8.86
CA LYS A 226 -14.18 33.60 -9.55
C LYS A 226 -14.54 34.61 -8.47
N ILE A 227 -13.82 35.72 -8.47
CA ILE A 227 -14.25 36.96 -7.85
C ILE A 227 -15.61 37.29 -8.48
N LEU A 228 -16.66 37.26 -7.66
CA LEU A 228 -17.86 38.04 -7.90
C LEU A 228 -17.83 39.17 -6.88
N VAL A 229 -18.03 40.36 -7.41
CA VAL A 229 -17.95 41.70 -6.81
C VAL A 229 -18.53 41.76 -5.40
#